data_AF-E2ELU0-F1
#
_entry.id   AF-E2ELU0-F1
#
_cell.length_a   1.000
_cell.length_b   1.000
_cell.length_c   1.000
_cell.angle_alpha   90.00
_cell.angle_beta   90.00
_cell.angle_gamma   90.00
#
_symmetry.space_group_name_H-M   'P 1'
#
loop_
_entity.id
_entity.type
_entity.pdbx_description
1 polymer ?
#
loop_
_entity_poly.entity_id
_entity_poly.type
_entity_poly.pdbx_seq_one_letter_code
_entity_poly.pdbx_strand_id
1 'polypeptide(L)'
;SREAAGHQKGSDPSGDVRNEELAKLEIAVLAVIFVVAVLGNSSVLLALHRTPRKTSRMHLFIRHLSLADLAVAFFQVLPQLCWDITYRFRGPDWLCRVVKHLQVFAMFASAYMLVVMTADRYIAVCHPLKTLQQPARRSRLMIAASWVLSFLLSTPQYFIFSMIEIEVNNGTKTQDCWATFIQPWGTRAYVTWMTSGVFVVPVVILGTCYGFICYHIWRNVRGKTASRQNKGSGEDVAPFHKGLLVTP
;
A
#
# COMPACT_ATOMS: atom_id res chain seq x y z
N SER A 1 -2.80 -34.54 63.52
CA SER A 1 -3.36 -35.71 62.83
C SER A 1 -4.18 -35.26 61.64
N ARG A 2 -3.79 -35.74 60.44
CA ARG A 2 -4.54 -35.90 59.17
C ARG A 2 -5.62 -34.89 58.77
N GLU A 3 -5.41 -34.25 57.61
CA GLU A 3 -6.36 -34.03 56.49
C GLU A 3 -5.48 -33.65 55.26
N ALA A 4 -5.18 -34.57 54.33
CA ALA A 4 -5.97 -35.06 53.19
C ALA A 4 -5.91 -34.15 51.93
N ALA A 5 -4.98 -34.53 51.03
CA ALA A 5 -5.08 -34.49 49.56
C ALA A 5 -5.43 -33.17 48.85
N GLY A 6 -4.40 -32.36 48.58
CA GLY A 6 -4.40 -31.31 47.56
C GLY A 6 -3.72 -31.80 46.26
N HIS A 7 -4.54 -32.02 45.25
CA HIS A 7 -4.26 -32.21 43.82
C HIS A 7 -2.83 -31.91 43.34
N GLN A 8 -2.11 -32.97 42.94
CA GLN A 8 -0.89 -32.91 42.16
C GLN A 8 -1.26 -32.64 40.69
N LYS A 9 -1.38 -31.37 40.29
CA LYS A 9 -1.46 -31.00 38.87
C LYS A 9 -0.06 -30.68 38.39
N GLY A 10 0.50 -31.64 37.67
CA GLY A 10 1.83 -31.58 37.08
C GLY A 10 2.06 -30.26 36.36
N SER A 11 3.22 -29.69 36.68
CA SER A 11 3.98 -28.73 35.89
C SER A 11 3.74 -28.89 34.39
N ASP A 12 3.02 -27.95 33.81
CA ASP A 12 3.03 -27.69 32.39
C ASP A 12 4.28 -26.83 32.11
N PRO A 13 5.33 -27.36 31.45
CA PRO A 13 6.44 -26.52 31.03
C PRO A 13 5.98 -25.81 29.76
N SER A 14 5.22 -24.71 29.93
CA SER A 14 4.96 -23.75 28.86
C SER A 14 6.25 -22.99 28.55
N GLY A 15 7.26 -23.70 28.03
CA GLY A 15 8.25 -23.09 27.15
C GLY A 15 7.57 -22.82 25.82
N ASP A 16 7.79 -21.65 25.24
CA ASP A 16 7.28 -21.23 23.92
C ASP A 16 7.62 -22.25 22.82
N VAL A 17 6.83 -23.31 22.68
CA VAL A 17 6.83 -24.16 21.49
C VAL A 17 6.08 -23.36 20.44
N ARG A 18 6.81 -22.56 19.66
CA ARG A 18 6.30 -21.92 18.43
C ARG A 18 5.47 -22.95 17.68
N ASN A 19 4.18 -22.68 17.49
CA ASN A 19 3.28 -23.58 16.77
C ASN A 19 3.86 -23.86 15.37
N GLU A 20 4.41 -25.05 15.17
CA GLU A 20 5.11 -25.42 13.93
C GLU A 20 4.18 -25.30 12.71
N GLU A 21 2.90 -25.57 12.91
CA GLU A 21 1.84 -25.41 11.91
C GLU A 21 1.61 -23.94 11.52
N LEU A 22 1.71 -22.99 12.47
CA LEU A 22 1.62 -21.56 12.14
C LEU A 22 2.84 -21.10 11.34
N ALA A 23 4.03 -21.57 11.68
CA ALA A 23 5.25 -21.24 10.94
C ALA A 23 5.22 -21.82 9.51
N LYS A 24 4.78 -23.07 9.33
CA LYS A 24 4.58 -23.67 8.01
C LYS A 24 3.56 -22.89 7.17
N LEU A 25 2.45 -22.48 7.78
CA LEU A 25 1.43 -21.68 7.12
C LEU A 25 1.97 -20.31 6.70
N GLU A 26 2.68 -19.61 7.59
CA GLU A 26 3.29 -18.30 7.30
C GLU A 26 4.28 -18.39 6.12
N ILE A 27 5.19 -19.36 6.14
CA ILE A 27 6.15 -19.62 5.07
C ILE A 27 5.43 -19.89 3.74
N ALA A 28 4.41 -20.77 3.75
CA ALA A 28 3.66 -21.10 2.55
C ALA A 28 2.95 -19.87 1.97
N VAL A 29 2.29 -19.08 2.81
CA VAL A 29 1.59 -17.86 2.41
C VAL A 29 2.56 -16.82 1.85
N LEU A 30 3.68 -16.56 2.54
CA LEU A 30 4.69 -15.60 2.08
C LEU A 30 5.33 -16.04 0.76
N ALA A 31 5.60 -17.34 0.57
CA ALA A 31 6.12 -17.87 -0.67
C ALA A 31 5.13 -17.68 -1.85
N VAL A 32 3.84 -17.94 -1.63
CA VAL A 32 2.79 -17.71 -2.62
C VAL A 32 2.68 -16.22 -2.97
N ILE A 33 2.62 -15.35 -1.96
CA ILE A 33 2.58 -13.89 -2.15
C ILE A 33 3.78 -13.41 -2.96
N PHE A 34 4.98 -13.89 -2.62
CA PHE A 34 6.21 -13.55 -3.34
C PHE A 34 6.12 -13.92 -4.82
N VAL A 35 5.77 -15.18 -5.14
CA VAL A 35 5.69 -15.67 -6.51
C VAL A 35 4.64 -14.88 -7.31
N VAL A 36 3.44 -14.69 -6.75
CA VAL A 36 2.36 -13.95 -7.41
C VAL A 36 2.73 -12.50 -7.62
N ALA A 37 3.31 -11.83 -6.61
CA ALA A 37 3.73 -10.44 -6.70
C ALA A 37 4.82 -10.24 -7.76
N VAL A 38 5.83 -11.12 -7.80
CA VAL A 38 6.92 -11.04 -8.79
C VAL A 38 6.40 -11.29 -10.19
N LEU A 39 5.67 -12.39 -10.41
CA LEU A 39 5.16 -12.74 -11.74
C LEU A 39 4.15 -11.71 -12.24
N GLY A 40 3.22 -11.28 -11.39
CA GLY A 40 2.18 -10.30 -11.72
C GLY A 40 2.79 -8.94 -12.10
N ASN A 41 3.60 -8.35 -11.23
CA ASN A 41 4.18 -7.03 -11.49
C ASN A 41 5.20 -7.04 -12.65
N SER A 42 5.99 -8.11 -12.79
CA SER A 42 6.90 -8.26 -13.94
C SER A 42 6.13 -8.37 -15.26
N SER A 43 5.00 -9.09 -15.26
CA SER A 43 4.12 -9.20 -16.43
C SER A 43 3.52 -7.85 -16.81
N VAL A 44 3.08 -7.05 -15.84
CA VAL A 44 2.60 -5.68 -16.07
C VAL A 44 3.70 -4.80 -16.68
N LEU A 45 4.92 -4.84 -16.14
CA LEU A 45 6.07 -4.11 -16.69
C LEU A 45 6.38 -4.54 -18.13
N LEU A 46 6.38 -5.84 -18.40
CA LEU A 46 6.61 -6.39 -19.73
C LEU A 46 5.51 -5.95 -20.72
N ALA A 47 4.24 -6.00 -20.32
CA ALA A 47 3.11 -5.56 -21.14
C ALA A 47 3.20 -4.08 -21.47
N LEU A 48 3.56 -3.23 -20.49
CA LEU A 48 3.79 -1.81 -20.71
C LEU A 48 4.97 -1.54 -21.65
N HIS A 49 6.04 -2.32 -21.55
CA HIS A 49 7.20 -2.20 -22.42
C HIS A 49 6.91 -2.64 -23.86
N ARG A 50 6.12 -3.70 -24.04
CA ARG A 50 5.73 -4.25 -25.33
C ARG A 50 4.65 -3.43 -26.06
N THR A 51 3.96 -2.52 -25.36
CA THR A 51 2.87 -1.73 -25.93
C THR A 51 3.43 -0.51 -26.68
N PRO A 52 3.33 -0.44 -28.03
CA PRO A 52 3.92 0.63 -28.84
C PRO A 52 3.14 1.97 -28.79
N ARG A 53 2.08 2.07 -27.97
CA ARG A 53 1.29 3.30 -27.83
C ARG A 53 2.10 4.40 -27.12
N LYS A 54 1.80 5.67 -27.44
CA LYS A 54 2.29 6.84 -26.71
C LYS A 54 2.18 6.62 -25.20
N THR A 55 3.29 6.78 -24.50
CA THR A 55 3.38 6.63 -23.04
C THR A 55 2.44 7.63 -22.35
N SER A 56 1.29 7.13 -21.91
CA SER A 56 0.34 7.91 -21.13
C SER A 56 0.89 8.16 -19.72
N ARG A 57 0.47 9.26 -19.08
CA ARG A 57 0.75 9.53 -17.66
C ARG A 57 0.37 8.34 -16.77
N MET A 58 -0.71 7.66 -17.12
CA MET A 58 -1.17 6.47 -16.42
C MET A 58 -0.16 5.32 -16.52
N HIS A 59 0.45 5.10 -17.69
CA HIS A 59 1.48 4.07 -17.87
C HIS A 59 2.71 4.35 -17.01
N LEU A 60 3.07 5.63 -16.83
CA LEU A 60 4.17 6.03 -15.94
C LEU A 60 3.87 5.67 -14.48
N PHE A 61 2.67 5.99 -13.96
CA PHE A 61 2.27 5.61 -12.60
C PHE A 61 2.24 4.10 -12.42
N ILE A 62 1.62 3.36 -13.35
CA ILE A 62 1.56 1.89 -13.27
C ILE A 62 2.98 1.30 -13.25
N ARG A 63 3.91 1.84 -14.07
CA ARG A 63 5.31 1.39 -14.05
C ARG A 63 5.97 1.60 -12.68
N HIS A 64 5.82 2.78 -12.08
CA HIS A 64 6.42 3.05 -10.77
C HIS A 64 5.73 2.28 -9.63
N LEU A 65 4.42 2.04 -9.73
CA LEU A 65 3.69 1.19 -8.81
C LEU A 65 4.19 -0.25 -8.88
N SER A 66 4.29 -0.84 -10.08
CA SER A 66 4.84 -2.18 -10.24
C SER A 66 6.30 -2.29 -9.77
N LEU A 67 7.11 -1.26 -9.95
CA LEU A 67 8.46 -1.22 -9.37
C LEU A 67 8.44 -1.18 -7.83
N ALA A 68 7.53 -0.43 -7.23
CA ALA A 68 7.37 -0.38 -5.77
C ALA A 68 6.86 -1.72 -5.22
N ASP A 69 5.92 -2.39 -5.90
CA ASP A 69 5.40 -3.70 -5.49
C ASP A 69 6.45 -4.80 -5.66
N LEU A 70 7.29 -4.73 -6.70
CA LEU A 70 8.47 -5.60 -6.80
C LEU A 70 9.47 -5.31 -5.67
N ALA A 71 9.69 -4.05 -5.32
CA ALA A 71 10.52 -3.69 -4.17
C ALA A 71 9.95 -4.28 -2.87
N VAL A 72 8.64 -4.30 -2.68
CA VAL A 72 7.99 -4.99 -1.54
C VAL A 72 8.26 -6.50 -1.63
N ALA A 73 8.08 -7.14 -2.78
CA ALA A 73 8.33 -8.57 -2.91
C ALA A 73 9.80 -8.94 -2.58
N PHE A 74 10.78 -8.20 -3.12
CA PHE A 74 12.20 -8.53 -2.96
C PHE A 74 12.82 -8.02 -1.66
N PHE A 75 12.39 -6.87 -1.14
CA PHE A 75 13.00 -6.28 0.05
C PHE A 75 12.18 -6.50 1.32
N GLN A 76 10.85 -6.67 1.22
CA GLN A 76 9.99 -7.01 2.36
C GLN A 76 9.77 -8.51 2.48
N VAL A 77 9.14 -9.12 1.47
CA VAL A 77 8.64 -10.50 1.57
C VAL A 77 9.79 -11.51 1.56
N LEU A 78 10.77 -11.35 0.68
CA LEU A 78 11.88 -12.31 0.57
C LEU A 78 12.75 -12.36 1.84
N PRO A 79 13.21 -11.25 2.46
CA PRO A 79 13.99 -11.34 3.69
C PRO A 79 13.17 -11.88 4.87
N GLN A 80 11.86 -11.63 4.89
CA GLN A 80 10.96 -12.21 5.89
C GLN A 80 10.82 -13.73 5.71
N LEU A 81 10.60 -14.19 4.47
CA LEU A 81 10.59 -15.62 4.13
C LEU A 81 11.92 -16.30 4.50
N CYS A 82 13.06 -15.66 4.20
CA CYS A 82 14.36 -16.17 4.60
C CYS A 82 14.49 -16.26 6.13
N TRP A 83 14.02 -15.26 6.86
CA TRP A 83 14.02 -15.27 8.33
C TRP A 83 13.18 -16.41 8.88
N ASP A 84 11.99 -16.63 8.34
CA ASP A 84 11.07 -17.66 8.82
C ASP A 84 11.60 -19.08 8.56
N ILE A 85 12.30 -19.30 7.44
CA ILE A 85 12.94 -20.57 7.08
C ILE A 85 14.23 -20.82 7.87
N THR A 86 15.09 -19.81 7.98
CA THR A 86 16.41 -19.97 8.60
C THR A 86 16.40 -19.78 10.11
N TYR A 87 15.27 -19.31 10.66
CA TYR A 87 15.03 -18.97 12.06
C TYR A 87 15.97 -17.90 12.63
N ARG A 88 16.92 -17.38 11.84
CA ARG A 88 18.00 -16.49 12.28
C ARG A 88 18.52 -15.59 11.17
N PHE A 89 18.91 -14.38 11.51
CA PHE A 89 19.64 -13.51 10.59
C PHE A 89 21.12 -13.86 10.53
N ARG A 90 21.59 -14.23 9.34
CA ARG A 90 23.02 -14.42 9.06
C ARG A 90 23.52 -13.19 8.31
N GLY A 91 24.05 -12.21 9.02
CA GLY A 91 24.62 -11.01 8.40
C GLY A 91 25.30 -10.06 9.39
N PRO A 92 26.16 -9.15 8.89
CA PRO A 92 26.76 -8.09 9.70
C PRO A 92 25.75 -7.00 10.08
N ASP A 93 26.07 -6.18 11.09
CA ASP A 93 25.20 -5.11 11.60
C ASP A 93 24.68 -4.16 10.51
N TRP A 94 25.56 -3.69 9.63
CA TRP A 94 25.19 -2.79 8.54
C TRP A 94 24.17 -3.42 7.60
N LEU A 95 24.25 -4.73 7.35
CA LEU A 95 23.33 -5.43 6.46
C LEU A 95 21.94 -5.50 7.08
N CYS A 96 21.81 -5.73 8.40
CA CYS A 96 20.49 -5.72 9.00
C CYS A 96 19.85 -4.33 8.90
N ARG A 97 20.58 -3.27 9.22
CA ARG A 97 20.06 -1.89 9.15
C ARG A 97 19.56 -1.55 7.76
N VAL A 98 20.33 -1.91 6.73
CA VAL A 98 19.95 -1.73 5.32
C VAL A 98 18.72 -2.55 4.97
N VAL A 99 18.65 -3.83 5.37
CA VAL A 99 17.48 -4.68 5.11
C VAL A 99 16.23 -4.09 5.77
N LYS A 100 16.28 -3.74 7.06
CA LYS A 100 15.15 -3.13 7.79
C LYS A 100 14.72 -1.78 7.20
N HIS A 101 15.68 -0.98 6.75
CA HIS A 101 15.39 0.27 6.05
C HIS A 101 14.69 0.01 4.71
N LEU A 102 15.20 -0.91 3.88
CA LEU A 102 14.63 -1.24 2.57
C LEU A 102 13.23 -1.86 2.69
N GLN A 103 13.01 -2.69 3.71
CA GLN A 103 11.71 -3.25 4.10
C GLN A 103 10.66 -2.15 4.24
N VAL A 104 10.92 -1.21 5.13
CA VAL A 104 10.00 -0.11 5.45
C VAL A 104 9.90 0.90 4.31
N PHE A 105 11.01 1.18 3.63
CA PHE A 105 11.03 2.02 2.43
C PHE A 105 10.09 1.47 1.35
N ALA A 106 10.15 0.17 1.06
CA ALA A 106 9.32 -0.46 0.05
C ALA A 106 7.83 -0.38 0.41
N MET A 107 7.48 -0.63 1.68
CA MET A 107 6.10 -0.48 2.18
C MET A 107 5.59 0.95 1.99
N PHE A 108 6.38 1.95 2.39
CA PHE A 108 6.04 3.35 2.17
C PHE A 108 5.96 3.70 0.68
N ALA A 109 6.88 3.23 -0.15
CA ALA A 109 6.91 3.54 -1.58
C ALA A 109 5.64 3.03 -2.28
N SER A 110 5.21 1.79 -2.02
CA SER A 110 3.98 1.24 -2.61
C SER A 110 2.73 2.00 -2.15
N ALA A 111 2.59 2.23 -0.84
CA ALA A 111 1.43 2.96 -0.29
C ALA A 111 1.33 4.40 -0.84
N TYR A 112 2.44 5.14 -0.85
CA TYR A 112 2.45 6.51 -1.34
C TYR A 112 2.35 6.58 -2.88
N MET A 113 2.82 5.58 -3.64
CA MET A 113 2.55 5.46 -5.08
C MET A 113 1.05 5.41 -5.36
N LEU A 114 0.30 4.59 -4.62
CA LEU A 114 -1.16 4.52 -4.74
C LEU A 114 -1.80 5.87 -4.46
N VAL A 115 -1.38 6.55 -3.39
CA VAL A 115 -1.87 7.89 -3.02
C VAL A 115 -1.64 8.90 -4.15
N VAL A 116 -0.41 9.01 -4.67
CA VAL A 116 -0.11 9.99 -5.73
C VAL A 116 -0.79 9.64 -7.05
N MET A 117 -0.96 8.35 -7.37
CA MET A 117 -1.70 7.89 -8.53
C MET A 117 -3.17 8.30 -8.43
N THR A 118 -3.82 8.05 -7.29
CA THR A 118 -5.22 8.43 -7.06
C THR A 118 -5.39 9.94 -7.02
N ALA A 119 -4.45 10.69 -6.44
CA ALA A 119 -4.46 12.14 -6.46
C ALA A 119 -4.35 12.69 -7.90
N ASP A 120 -3.44 12.16 -8.74
CA ASP A 120 -3.35 12.53 -10.16
C ASP A 120 -4.68 12.29 -10.89
N ARG A 121 -5.32 11.14 -10.65
CA ARG A 121 -6.65 10.84 -11.21
C ARG A 121 -7.70 11.85 -10.75
N TYR A 122 -7.76 12.14 -9.45
CA TYR A 122 -8.69 13.13 -8.89
C TYR A 122 -8.52 14.49 -9.57
N ILE A 123 -7.29 14.97 -9.73
CA ILE A 123 -7.01 16.27 -10.32
C ILE A 123 -7.36 16.28 -11.81
N ALA A 124 -7.06 15.20 -12.54
CA ALA A 124 -7.41 15.08 -13.94
C ALA A 124 -8.94 15.10 -14.18
N VAL A 125 -9.72 14.54 -13.26
CA VAL A 125 -11.19 14.45 -13.36
C VAL A 125 -11.89 15.72 -12.88
N CYS A 126 -11.49 16.24 -11.72
CA CYS A 126 -12.20 17.35 -11.06
C CYS A 126 -11.67 18.73 -11.47
N HIS A 127 -10.43 18.82 -11.97
CA HIS A 127 -9.80 20.09 -12.36
C HIS A 127 -9.13 19.99 -13.74
N PRO A 128 -9.92 19.79 -14.82
CA PRO A 128 -9.40 19.66 -16.18
C PRO A 128 -8.59 20.89 -16.61
N LEU A 129 -8.99 22.09 -16.17
CA LEU A 129 -8.30 23.35 -16.50
C LEU A 129 -6.89 23.44 -15.89
N LYS A 130 -6.68 22.92 -14.67
CA LYS A 130 -5.35 22.85 -14.03
C LYS A 130 -4.45 21.78 -14.65
N THR A 131 -4.99 20.87 -15.46
CA THR A 131 -4.25 19.80 -16.14
C THR A 131 -3.69 20.25 -17.50
N LEU A 132 -4.16 21.38 -18.04
CA LEU A 132 -3.68 21.92 -19.33
C LEU A 132 -2.25 22.47 -19.25
N GLN A 133 -1.77 22.88 -18.07
CA GLN A 133 -0.41 23.36 -17.87
C GLN A 133 0.51 22.20 -17.43
N GLN A 134 1.35 21.72 -18.35
CA GLN A 134 2.44 20.73 -18.17
C GLN A 134 2.10 19.49 -17.32
N PRO A 135 1.14 18.66 -17.75
CA PRO A 135 0.67 17.51 -16.97
C PRO A 135 1.75 16.44 -16.72
N ALA A 136 2.70 16.25 -17.64
CA ALA A 136 3.78 15.27 -17.47
C ALA A 136 4.88 15.69 -16.49
N ARG A 137 5.13 17.00 -16.31
CA ARG A 137 6.11 17.50 -15.32
C ARG A 137 5.57 17.31 -13.91
N ARG A 138 4.29 17.63 -13.71
CA ARG A 138 3.60 17.43 -12.44
C ARG A 138 3.59 15.97 -12.00
N SER A 139 3.17 15.03 -12.86
CA SER A 139 3.12 13.61 -12.48
C SER A 139 4.52 13.08 -12.12
N ARG A 140 5.57 13.49 -12.86
CA ARG A 140 6.96 13.15 -12.51
C ARG A 140 7.39 13.72 -11.15
N LEU A 141 7.02 14.98 -10.87
CA LEU A 141 7.32 15.60 -9.58
C LEU A 141 6.60 14.90 -8.43
N MET A 142 5.32 14.52 -8.61
CA MET A 142 4.56 13.78 -7.61
C MET A 142 5.21 12.42 -7.32
N ILE A 143 5.59 11.68 -8.36
CA ILE A 143 6.31 10.40 -8.23
C ILE A 143 7.63 10.59 -7.47
N ALA A 144 8.46 11.55 -7.91
CA ALA A 144 9.73 11.83 -7.25
C ALA A 144 9.54 12.23 -5.78
N ALA A 145 8.56 13.08 -5.49
CA ALA A 145 8.23 13.49 -4.13
C ALA A 145 7.83 12.30 -3.26
N SER A 146 7.03 11.38 -3.78
CA SER A 146 6.66 10.17 -3.04
C SER A 146 7.86 9.25 -2.79
N TRP A 147 8.77 9.05 -3.75
CA TRP A 147 9.99 8.26 -3.50
C TRP A 147 10.88 8.88 -2.42
N VAL A 148 11.10 10.20 -2.51
CA VAL A 148 11.88 10.95 -1.51
C VAL A 148 11.19 10.90 -0.14
N LEU A 149 9.87 11.11 -0.09
CA LEU A 149 9.10 11.05 1.15
C LEU A 149 9.17 9.65 1.77
N SER A 150 8.99 8.59 0.98
CA SER A 150 9.12 7.22 1.47
C SER A 150 10.51 6.92 2.03
N PHE A 151 11.56 7.43 1.38
CA PHE A 151 12.94 7.31 1.88
C PHE A 151 13.13 8.06 3.20
N LEU A 152 12.61 9.29 3.30
CA LEU A 152 12.69 10.09 4.52
C LEU A 152 11.94 9.44 5.69
N LEU A 153 10.73 8.94 5.45
CA LEU A 153 9.90 8.28 6.48
C LEU A 153 10.49 6.94 6.95
N SER A 154 11.31 6.28 6.13
CA SER A 154 12.02 5.05 6.50
C SER A 154 13.39 5.29 7.14
N THR A 155 13.88 6.53 7.23
CA THR A 155 15.17 6.83 7.89
C THR A 155 15.27 6.42 9.35
N PRO A 156 14.21 6.45 10.20
CA PRO A 156 14.33 6.06 11.60
C PRO A 156 14.81 4.62 11.81
N GLN A 157 14.61 3.75 10.81
CA GLN A 157 15.02 2.34 10.85
C GLN A 157 16.53 2.17 11.06
N TYR A 158 17.36 3.06 10.50
CA TYR A 158 18.82 2.99 10.63
C TYR A 158 19.30 3.21 12.09
N PHE A 159 18.53 3.98 12.85
CA PHE A 159 18.85 4.33 14.24
C PHE A 159 18.24 3.36 15.25
N ILE A 160 17.07 2.79 14.92
CA ILE A 160 16.32 1.90 15.82
C ILE A 160 16.86 0.47 15.77
N PHE A 161 17.19 -0.04 14.59
CA PHE A 161 17.62 -1.43 14.42
C PHE A 161 19.14 -1.56 14.49
N SER A 162 19.59 -2.58 15.21
CA SER A 162 21.00 -2.97 15.30
C SER A 162 21.12 -4.46 15.60
N MET A 163 22.24 -5.06 15.21
CA MET A 163 22.61 -6.40 15.65
C MET A 163 23.02 -6.37 17.11
N ILE A 164 22.33 -7.14 17.95
CA ILE A 164 22.64 -7.29 19.37
C ILE A 164 22.77 -8.78 19.71
N GLU A 165 23.56 -9.08 20.74
CA GLU A 165 23.61 -10.42 21.32
C GLU A 165 22.40 -10.61 22.24
N ILE A 166 21.54 -11.55 21.87
CA ILE A 166 20.37 -11.97 22.65
C ILE A 166 20.67 -13.35 23.22
N GLU A 167 20.44 -13.51 24.52
CA GLU A 167 20.54 -14.80 25.18
C GLU A 167 19.28 -15.62 24.91
N VAL A 168 19.43 -16.77 24.26
CA VAL A 168 18.33 -17.67 23.91
C VAL A 168 18.57 -19.03 24.58
N ASN A 169 17.60 -19.49 25.37
CA ASN A 169 17.52 -20.78 26.09
C ASN A 169 18.86 -21.34 26.63
N ASN A 170 19.03 -21.37 27.96
CA ASN A 170 20.21 -21.90 28.66
C ASN A 170 21.55 -21.19 28.36
N GLY A 171 21.59 -19.85 28.32
CA GLY A 171 22.87 -19.13 28.26
C GLY A 171 23.51 -19.03 26.86
N THR A 172 22.86 -19.56 25.83
CA THR A 172 23.40 -19.48 24.46
C THR A 172 23.25 -18.06 23.93
N LYS A 173 24.36 -17.32 23.81
CA LYS A 173 24.37 -16.00 23.17
C LYS A 173 24.24 -16.15 21.67
N THR A 174 23.22 -15.54 21.09
CA THR A 174 23.03 -15.51 19.63
C THR A 174 22.85 -14.08 19.16
N GLN A 175 23.46 -13.74 18.04
CA GLN A 175 23.31 -12.41 17.45
C GLN A 175 22.05 -12.39 16.59
N ASP A 176 21.16 -11.45 16.90
CA ASP A 176 19.96 -11.21 16.11
C ASP A 176 19.72 -9.72 15.93
N CYS A 177 18.98 -9.38 14.89
CA CYS A 177 18.67 -8.00 14.61
C CYS A 177 17.44 -7.52 15.38
N TRP A 178 17.65 -6.60 16.30
CA TRP A 178 16.62 -6.17 17.24
C TRP A 178 16.45 -4.65 17.24
N ALA A 179 15.24 -4.22 17.58
CA ALA A 179 14.93 -2.80 17.76
C ALA A 179 15.32 -2.36 19.17
N THR A 180 16.20 -1.37 19.28
CA THR A 180 16.62 -0.79 20.55
C THR A 180 15.88 0.52 20.77
N PHE A 181 15.16 0.61 21.89
CA PHE A 181 14.45 1.82 22.29
C PHE A 181 15.00 2.29 23.63
N ILE A 182 15.54 3.51 23.66
CA ILE A 182 16.10 4.11 24.88
C ILE A 182 14.97 4.45 25.86
N GLN A 183 13.82 4.88 25.35
CA GLN A 183 12.67 5.31 26.14
C GLN A 183 11.56 4.24 26.16
N PRO A 184 10.83 4.09 27.28
CA PRO A 184 9.75 3.10 27.42
C PRO A 184 8.55 3.37 26.50
N TRP A 185 8.38 4.62 26.03
CA TRP A 185 7.36 4.98 25.06
C TRP A 185 7.81 4.78 23.60
N GLY A 186 9.08 4.43 23.36
CA GLY A 186 9.67 4.31 22.02
C GLY A 186 8.95 3.30 21.12
N THR A 187 8.66 2.10 21.62
CA THR A 187 7.92 1.08 20.87
C THR A 187 6.52 1.55 20.49
N ARG A 188 5.80 2.20 21.42
CA ARG A 188 4.45 2.73 21.15
C ARG A 188 4.50 3.81 20.08
N ALA A 189 5.41 4.77 20.20
CA ALA A 189 5.60 5.82 19.22
C ALA A 189 5.97 5.27 17.84
N TYR A 190 6.84 4.25 17.78
CA TYR A 190 7.22 3.58 16.54
C TYR A 190 6.04 2.89 15.86
N VAL A 191 5.28 2.09 16.61
CA VAL A 191 4.10 1.40 16.08
C VAL A 191 3.07 2.42 15.60
N THR A 192 2.78 3.45 16.39
CA THR A 192 1.87 4.53 15.99
C THR A 192 2.34 5.23 14.72
N TRP A 193 3.62 5.60 14.63
CA TRP A 193 4.21 6.23 13.44
C TRP A 193 4.04 5.36 12.19
N MET A 194 4.41 4.08 12.29
CA MET A 194 4.32 3.12 11.18
C MET A 194 2.87 2.90 10.75
N THR A 195 1.96 2.65 11.69
CA THR A 195 0.53 2.48 11.40
C THR A 195 -0.08 3.74 10.79
N SER A 196 0.25 4.92 11.34
CA SER A 196 -0.26 6.18 10.81
C SER A 196 0.25 6.44 9.39
N GLY A 197 1.55 6.27 9.14
CA GLY A 197 2.16 6.57 7.86
C GLY A 197 1.85 5.56 6.75
N VAL A 198 1.81 4.26 7.06
CA VAL A 198 1.60 3.21 6.05
C VAL A 198 0.12 2.92 5.81
N PHE A 199 -0.74 3.11 6.83
CA PHE A 199 -2.15 2.71 6.74
C PHE A 199 -3.11 3.89 6.87
N VAL A 200 -3.13 4.59 8.01
CA VAL A 200 -4.17 5.60 8.31
C VAL A 200 -4.14 6.75 7.31
N VAL A 201 -2.98 7.37 7.09
CA VAL A 201 -2.84 8.51 6.17
C VAL A 201 -3.16 8.11 4.73
N PRO A 202 -2.60 7.02 4.16
CA PRO A 202 -2.98 6.56 2.83
C PRO A 202 -4.47 6.25 2.69
N VAL A 203 -5.09 5.53 3.63
CA VAL A 203 -6.51 5.17 3.57
C VAL A 203 -7.42 6.39 3.60
N VAL A 204 -7.14 7.38 4.46
CA VAL A 204 -7.94 8.62 4.53
C VAL A 204 -7.83 9.40 3.23
N ILE A 205 -6.62 9.53 2.66
CA ILE A 205 -6.43 10.25 1.39
C ILE A 205 -7.11 9.50 0.24
N LEU A 206 -6.94 8.18 0.16
CA LEU A 206 -7.57 7.37 -0.88
C LEU A 206 -9.10 7.44 -0.77
N GLY A 207 -9.66 7.27 0.42
CA GLY A 207 -11.10 7.32 0.67
C GLY A 207 -11.70 8.67 0.29
N THR A 208 -11.07 9.78 0.69
CA THR A 208 -11.53 11.13 0.33
C THR A 208 -11.43 11.38 -1.18
N CYS A 209 -10.28 11.08 -1.81
CA CYS A 209 -10.11 11.27 -3.25
C CYS A 209 -11.08 10.43 -4.08
N TYR A 210 -11.23 9.14 -3.77
CA TYR A 210 -12.20 8.28 -4.47
C TYR A 210 -13.64 8.72 -4.24
N GLY A 211 -13.98 9.14 -3.01
CA GLY A 211 -15.30 9.70 -2.70
C GLY A 211 -15.64 10.90 -3.59
N PHE A 212 -14.72 11.86 -3.74
CA PHE A 212 -14.93 13.01 -4.63
C PHE A 212 -14.99 12.64 -6.10
N ILE A 213 -14.15 11.69 -6.57
CA ILE A 213 -14.20 11.20 -7.95
C ILE A 213 -15.58 10.61 -8.24
N CYS A 214 -16.07 9.72 -7.38
CA CYS A 214 -17.38 9.08 -7.52
C CYS A 214 -18.51 10.11 -7.52
N TYR A 215 -18.47 11.07 -6.58
CA TYR A 215 -19.46 12.15 -6.52
C TYR A 215 -19.47 13.00 -7.79
N HIS A 216 -18.30 13.39 -8.29
CA HIS A 216 -18.18 14.21 -9.49
C HIS A 216 -18.69 13.48 -10.74
N ILE A 217 -18.35 12.20 -10.89
CA ILE A 217 -18.84 11.36 -11.98
C ILE A 217 -20.36 11.21 -11.90
N TRP A 218 -20.90 10.90 -10.71
CA TRP A 218 -22.34 10.74 -10.52
C TRP A 218 -23.12 12.01 -10.86
N ARG A 219 -22.65 13.18 -10.38
CA ARG A 219 -23.26 14.47 -10.70
C ARG A 219 -23.26 14.76 -12.19
N ASN A 220 -22.15 14.46 -12.88
CA ASN A 220 -22.03 14.68 -14.32
C ASN A 220 -22.93 13.73 -15.13
N VAL A 221 -23.06 12.48 -14.73
CA VAL A 221 -23.97 11.52 -15.36
C VAL A 221 -25.42 11.97 -15.16
N ARG A 222 -25.81 12.33 -13.93
CA ARG A 222 -27.18 12.78 -13.63
C ARG A 222 -27.56 14.06 -14.38
N GLY A 223 -26.65 15.04 -14.46
CA GLY A 223 -26.87 16.27 -15.22
C GLY A 223 -27.05 16.02 -16.73
N LYS A 224 -26.28 15.08 -17.30
CA LYS A 224 -26.44 14.68 -18.71
C LYS A 224 -27.76 13.94 -18.97
N THR A 225 -28.19 13.07 -18.06
CA THR A 225 -29.48 12.37 -18.18
C THR A 225 -30.66 13.34 -18.08
N ALA A 226 -30.64 14.29 -17.15
CA ALA A 226 -31.68 15.32 -17.03
C ALA A 226 -31.75 16.24 -18.25
N SER A 227 -30.60 16.64 -18.81
CA SER A 227 -30.56 17.45 -20.04
C SER A 227 -31.08 16.69 -21.26
N ARG A 228 -30.83 15.38 -21.37
CA ARG A 228 -31.38 14.53 -22.44
C ARG A 228 -32.90 14.39 -22.33
N GLN A 229 -33.43 14.21 -21.12
CA GLN A 229 -34.87 14.09 -20.89
C GLN A 229 -35.63 15.39 -21.20
N ASN A 230 -35.04 16.54 -20.86
CA ASN A 230 -35.63 17.85 -21.16
C ASN A 230 -35.61 18.17 -22.67
N LYS A 231 -34.65 17.61 -23.43
CA LYS A 231 -34.60 17.76 -24.90
C LYS A 231 -35.65 16.88 -25.61
N GLY A 232 -35.88 15.66 -25.13
CA GLY A 232 -36.91 14.77 -25.69
C GLY A 232 -38.34 15.23 -25.45
N SER A 233 -38.60 16.00 -24.39
CA SER A 233 -39.94 16.57 -24.11
C SER A 233 -40.22 17.88 -24.86
N GLY A 234 -39.21 18.49 -25.50
CA GLY A 234 -39.33 19.78 -26.19
C GLY A 234 -39.63 19.67 -27.70
N GLU A 235 -39.51 18.48 -28.29
CA GLU A 235 -39.82 18.24 -29.71
C GLU A 235 -41.27 17.78 -29.94
N ASP A 236 -42.03 17.42 -28.90
CA ASP A 236 -43.42 16.95 -29.01
C ASP A 236 -44.49 18.05 -28.85
N VAL A 237 -44.11 19.34 -28.79
CA VAL A 237 -45.06 20.45 -28.68
C VAL A 237 -44.81 21.52 -29.75
N ALA A 238 -44.98 21.14 -31.01
CA ALA A 238 -45.38 22.09 -32.05
C ALA A 238 -46.92 22.04 -32.13
N PRO A 239 -47.65 23.11 -31.75
CA PRO A 239 -49.10 23.14 -31.91
C PRO A 239 -49.41 23.30 -33.40
N PHE A 240 -49.87 22.22 -34.02
CA PHE A 240 -50.49 22.23 -35.34
C PHE A 240 -51.86 22.91 -35.22
N HIS A 241 -51.87 24.24 -35.20
CA HIS A 241 -53.09 25.03 -35.27
C HIS A 241 -52.94 26.14 -36.31
N LYS A 242 -53.32 25.82 -37.55
CA LYS A 242 -53.95 26.78 -38.46
C LYS A 242 -55.10 26.09 -39.17
N GLY A 243 -56.28 26.24 -38.56
CA GLY A 243 -57.55 25.98 -39.22
C GLY A 243 -57.76 26.98 -40.34
N LEU A 244 -58.13 26.44 -41.49
CA LEU A 244 -59.29 26.85 -42.29
C LEU A 244 -59.85 28.25 -42.02
N LEU A 245 -59.64 29.18 -42.96
CA LEU A 245 -60.54 30.32 -43.17
C LEU A 245 -60.87 30.39 -44.67
N VAL A 246 -62.15 30.16 -44.92
CA VAL A 246 -62.86 30.21 -46.20
C VAL A 246 -63.10 31.68 -46.59
N THR A 247 -63.24 31.91 -47.90
CA THR A 247 -64.13 32.88 -48.62
C THR A 247 -63.38 33.86 -49.54
N PRO A 248 -64.05 34.37 -50.60
CA PRO A 248 -65.06 33.76 -51.48
C PRO A 248 -64.57 33.59 -52.93
#